data_AF-A0A7S2JPV2-F1
#
_entry.id   AF-A0A7S2JPV2-F1
#
_cell.length_a   1.000
_cell.length_b   1.000
_cell.length_c   1.000
_cell.angle_alpha   90.00
_cell.angle_beta   90.00
_cell.angle_gamma   90.00
#
_symmetry.space_group_name_H-M   'P 1'
#
loop_
_entity.id
_entity.type
_entity.pdbx_description
1 polymer ?
#
loop_
_entity_poly.entity_id
_entity_poly.type
_entity_poly.pdbx_seq_one_letter_code
_entity_poly.pdbx_strand_id
1 'polypeptide(L)'
;CLQIGDVGIAPTATAYSSNWMSFIGTAVYSFEGIGVAIPIREAMAKPSDFNVVMSGSVAMVAAIIACVGLSGYLAWGSAVDPVALNELTDGGGKTALIVCYAISVGCVYPLTIYPTYNILEQRIFTQPYSLQRKWLKNIFRLAVTTAAVSLAYVAGGRVEMFVSIVGCIFAIPLALLVPPLLHVRMFPRRAVVRTRVLLCFGSAATLVSMWQNVKSLA
;
A
#
# COMPACT_ATOMS: atom_id res chain seq x y z
N CYS A 1 22.52 2.79 -9.53
CA CYS A 1 23.92 2.86 -9.04
C CYS A 1 24.93 3.05 -10.17
N LEU A 2 24.89 2.27 -11.25
CA LEU A 2 25.79 2.48 -12.41
C LEU A 2 25.73 3.92 -12.96
N GLN A 3 24.52 4.45 -13.16
CA GLN A 3 24.31 5.81 -13.68
C GLN A 3 24.81 6.94 -12.76
N ILE A 4 24.77 6.76 -11.43
CA ILE A 4 25.34 7.74 -10.48
C ILE A 4 26.87 7.71 -10.51
N GLY A 5 27.45 6.51 -10.70
CA GLY A 5 28.89 6.34 -10.85
C GLY A 5 29.43 6.97 -12.14
N ASP A 6 28.65 6.92 -13.22
CA ASP A 6 29.07 7.40 -14.54
C ASP A 6 28.74 8.88 -14.80
N VAL A 7 27.60 9.38 -14.30
CA VAL A 7 27.04 10.70 -14.67
C VAL A 7 26.95 11.66 -13.47
N GLY A 8 27.14 11.16 -12.23
CA GLY A 8 26.99 11.95 -11.01
C GLY A 8 25.54 12.12 -10.56
N ILE A 9 25.30 13.03 -9.61
CA ILE A 9 23.96 13.32 -9.08
C ILE A 9 23.19 14.14 -10.11
N ALA A 10 21.93 13.79 -10.37
CA ALA A 10 21.07 14.53 -11.29
C ALA A 10 20.93 16.01 -10.86
N PRO A 11 21.15 16.99 -11.75
CA PRO A 11 21.18 18.42 -11.39
C PRO A 11 19.80 18.98 -10.98
N THR A 12 18.72 18.25 -11.26
CA THR A 12 17.35 18.60 -10.87
C THR A 12 16.92 18.00 -9.53
N ALA A 13 17.82 17.29 -8.84
CA ALA A 13 17.55 16.75 -7.51
C ALA A 13 17.48 17.88 -6.48
N THR A 14 16.27 18.26 -6.09
CA THR A 14 16.01 19.23 -5.01
C THR A 14 15.55 18.52 -3.75
N ALA A 15 15.90 19.04 -2.58
CA ALA A 15 15.47 18.46 -1.30
C ALA A 15 13.95 18.59 -1.06
N TYR A 16 13.27 19.47 -1.80
CA TYR A 16 11.85 19.75 -1.65
C TYR A 16 11.18 19.90 -3.02
N SER A 17 10.05 19.22 -3.21
CA SER A 17 9.19 19.36 -4.39
C SER A 17 7.84 19.98 -3.99
N SER A 18 7.21 20.71 -4.89
CA SER A 18 5.89 21.31 -4.67
C SER A 18 4.79 20.28 -4.44
N ASN A 19 5.01 19.01 -4.84
CA ASN A 19 4.02 17.93 -4.82
C ASN A 19 4.26 16.92 -3.67
N TRP A 20 5.03 17.30 -2.65
CA TRP A 20 5.38 16.45 -1.50
C TRP A 20 4.19 15.83 -0.77
N MET A 21 3.00 16.41 -0.91
CA MET A 21 1.81 15.95 -0.21
C MET A 21 1.09 14.81 -0.95
N SER A 22 1.20 14.72 -2.28
CA SER A 22 0.78 13.52 -3.03
C SER A 22 1.63 12.31 -2.66
N PHE A 23 2.90 12.53 -2.29
CA PHE A 23 3.77 11.48 -1.78
C PHE A 23 3.29 10.89 -0.44
N ILE A 24 2.59 11.66 0.41
CA ILE A 24 2.07 11.13 1.69
C ILE A 24 1.13 9.95 1.46
N GLY A 25 0.24 10.05 0.47
CA GLY A 25 -0.70 8.97 0.11
C GLY A 25 0.05 7.69 -0.30
N THR A 26 1.02 7.83 -1.20
CA THR A 26 1.87 6.74 -1.68
C THR A 26 2.74 6.14 -0.57
N ALA A 27 3.29 6.97 0.31
CA ALA A 27 4.10 6.53 1.44
C ALA A 27 3.28 5.73 2.44
N VAL A 28 2.08 6.21 2.81
CA VAL A 28 1.18 5.48 3.71
C VAL A 28 0.69 4.17 3.06
N TYR A 29 0.41 4.19 1.76
CA TYR A 29 0.03 2.99 1.01
C TYR A 29 1.17 1.94 0.99
N SER A 30 2.43 2.36 1.01
CA SER A 30 3.58 1.43 1.04
C SER A 30 3.67 0.62 2.35
N PHE A 31 2.99 1.06 3.42
CA PHE A 31 2.86 0.34 4.69
C PHE A 31 1.48 -0.29 4.87
N GLU A 32 0.71 -0.44 3.78
CA GLU A 32 -0.52 -1.24 3.76
C GLU A 32 -0.19 -2.73 4.03
N GLY A 33 -1.10 -3.45 4.69
CA GLY A 33 -0.81 -4.79 5.25
C GLY A 33 -1.22 -4.99 6.69
N ILE A 34 -1.77 -3.96 7.37
CA ILE A 34 -2.31 -4.12 8.74
C ILE A 34 -3.41 -5.18 8.83
N GLY A 35 -4.12 -5.46 7.72
CA GLY A 35 -5.15 -6.50 7.64
C GLY A 35 -4.61 -7.92 7.80
N VAL A 36 -3.32 -8.17 7.50
CA VAL A 36 -2.69 -9.49 7.66
C VAL A 36 -2.01 -9.66 9.02
N ALA A 37 -1.89 -8.59 9.81
CA ALA A 37 -1.23 -8.61 11.11
C ALA A 37 -1.85 -9.63 12.09
N ILE A 38 -3.18 -9.74 12.10
CA ILE A 38 -3.90 -10.68 12.98
C ILE A 38 -3.64 -12.14 12.58
N PRO A 39 -3.90 -12.56 11.31
CA PRO A 39 -3.53 -13.91 10.86
C PRO A 39 -2.07 -14.26 11.08
N ILE A 40 -1.14 -13.31 10.88
CA ILE A 40 0.29 -13.53 11.13
C ILE A 40 0.51 -13.83 12.61
N ARG A 41 -0.05 -13.02 13.52
CA ARG A 41 0.09 -13.23 14.97
C ARG A 41 -0.46 -14.60 15.41
N GLU A 42 -1.58 -15.02 14.82
CA GLU A 42 -2.19 -16.33 15.11
C GLU A 42 -1.32 -17.49 14.59
N ALA A 43 -0.58 -17.28 13.51
CA ALA A 43 0.34 -18.27 12.94
C ALA A 43 1.73 -18.29 13.59
N MET A 44 2.07 -17.33 14.48
CA MET A 44 3.38 -17.27 15.14
C MET A 44 3.55 -18.38 16.18
N ALA A 45 4.71 -19.04 16.18
CA ALA A 45 5.08 -20.00 17.23
C ALA A 45 5.13 -19.37 18.63
N LYS A 46 5.51 -18.08 18.72
CA LYS A 46 5.52 -17.29 19.97
C LYS A 46 4.79 -15.96 19.78
N PRO A 47 3.48 -15.89 20.07
CA PRO A 47 2.70 -14.67 19.87
C PRO A 47 3.08 -13.49 20.80
N SER A 48 3.86 -13.73 21.86
CA SER A 48 4.38 -12.69 22.76
C SER A 48 5.36 -11.74 22.06
N ASP A 49 6.09 -12.25 21.07
CA ASP A 49 7.19 -11.53 20.42
C ASP A 49 6.68 -10.68 19.23
N PHE A 50 5.37 -10.71 18.96
CA PHE A 50 4.73 -10.05 17.83
C PHE A 50 5.10 -8.58 17.71
N ASN A 51 5.12 -7.82 18.81
CA ASN A 51 5.43 -6.39 18.77
C ASN A 51 6.86 -6.12 18.30
N VAL A 52 7.84 -6.92 18.75
CA VAL A 52 9.25 -6.75 18.38
C VAL A 52 9.45 -7.10 16.91
N VAL A 53 8.87 -8.22 16.47
CA VAL A 53 8.93 -8.65 15.07
C VAL A 53 8.26 -7.62 14.16
N MET A 54 7.09 -7.11 14.54
CA MET A 54 6.36 -6.11 13.76
C MET A 54 7.13 -4.79 13.65
N SER A 55 7.60 -4.23 14.78
CA SER A 55 8.38 -2.99 14.77
C SER A 55 9.69 -3.13 14.01
N GLY A 56 10.40 -4.25 14.17
CA GLY A 56 11.63 -4.53 13.42
C GLY A 56 11.38 -4.65 11.92
N SER A 57 10.30 -5.33 11.52
CA SER A 57 9.93 -5.51 10.11
C SER A 57 9.56 -4.18 9.46
N VAL A 58 8.76 -3.35 10.13
CA VAL A 58 8.39 -2.01 9.64
C VAL A 58 9.62 -1.12 9.49
N ALA A 59 10.53 -1.13 10.47
CA ALA A 59 11.77 -0.34 10.40
C ALA A 59 12.68 -0.80 9.23
N MET A 60 12.81 -2.11 9.03
CA MET A 60 13.58 -2.68 7.92
C MET A 60 12.98 -2.29 6.57
N VAL A 61 11.67 -2.42 6.41
CA VAL A 61 10.97 -2.04 5.17
C VAL A 61 11.11 -0.53 4.92
N ALA A 62 10.95 0.31 5.95
CA ALA A 62 11.14 1.75 5.84
C ALA A 62 12.56 2.11 5.36
N ALA A 63 13.58 1.44 5.90
CA ALA A 63 14.96 1.63 5.46
C ALA A 63 15.17 1.23 3.99
N ILE A 64 14.61 0.09 3.57
CA ILE A 64 14.70 -0.36 2.16
C ILE A 64 14.02 0.64 1.23
N ILE A 65 12.79 1.06 1.54
CA ILE A 65 12.05 2.04 0.74
C ILE A 65 12.82 3.35 0.65
N ALA A 66 13.34 3.85 1.78
CA ALA A 66 14.12 5.09 1.81
C ALA A 66 15.41 4.98 0.98
N CYS A 67 16.15 3.88 1.12
CA CYS A 67 17.39 3.65 0.37
C CYS A 67 17.13 3.57 -1.14
N VAL A 68 16.13 2.78 -1.57
CA VAL A 68 15.80 2.60 -2.99
C VAL A 68 15.23 3.89 -3.58
N GLY A 69 14.30 4.54 -2.86
CA GLY A 69 13.69 5.80 -3.30
C GLY A 69 14.71 6.93 -3.42
N LEU A 70 15.59 7.09 -2.44
CA LEU A 70 16.66 8.09 -2.48
C LEU A 70 17.65 7.79 -3.63
N SER A 71 18.04 6.53 -3.79
CA SER A 71 18.96 6.13 -4.87
C SER A 71 18.36 6.39 -6.25
N GLY A 72 17.07 6.14 -6.43
CA GLY A 72 16.36 6.44 -7.68
C GLY A 72 16.28 7.94 -7.94
N TYR A 73 15.89 8.72 -6.93
CA TYR A 73 15.80 10.17 -7.07
C TYR A 73 17.16 10.83 -7.36
N LEU A 74 18.24 10.36 -6.72
CA LEU A 74 19.59 10.86 -6.99
C LEU A 74 20.10 10.49 -8.40
N ALA A 75 19.65 9.37 -8.96
CA ALA A 75 20.03 8.91 -10.29
C ALA A 75 19.31 9.65 -11.42
N TRP A 76 17.99 9.83 -11.31
CA TRP A 76 17.15 10.34 -12.41
C TRP A 76 16.54 11.74 -12.14
N GLY A 77 16.65 12.27 -10.93
CA GLY A 77 16.19 13.60 -10.58
C GLY A 77 14.66 13.74 -10.64
N SER A 78 14.18 14.93 -11.02
CA SER A 78 12.77 15.32 -10.96
C SER A 78 11.86 14.70 -12.03
N ALA A 79 12.42 14.02 -13.04
CA ALA A 79 11.68 13.49 -14.19
C ALA A 79 11.53 11.96 -14.17
N VAL A 80 11.77 11.32 -13.02
CA VAL A 80 11.70 9.87 -12.86
C VAL A 80 10.28 9.35 -13.09
N ASP A 81 10.15 8.30 -13.91
CA ASP A 81 8.89 7.56 -14.05
C ASP A 81 8.47 6.95 -12.69
N PRO A 82 7.20 7.09 -12.26
CA PRO A 82 6.68 6.43 -11.06
C PRO A 82 6.95 4.93 -11.02
N VAL A 83 7.05 4.29 -12.18
CA VAL A 83 7.51 2.91 -12.31
C VAL A 83 9.02 2.92 -12.57
N ALA A 84 9.80 2.82 -11.49
CA ALA A 84 11.27 2.87 -11.54
C ALA A 84 11.93 1.83 -12.49
N LEU A 85 11.22 0.76 -12.85
CA LEU A 85 11.70 -0.25 -13.81
C LEU A 85 11.78 0.28 -15.25
N ASN A 86 10.98 1.30 -15.60
CA ASN A 86 10.95 1.88 -16.94
C ASN A 86 12.24 2.64 -17.27
N GLU A 87 12.86 3.24 -16.25
CA GLU A 87 14.08 4.05 -16.35
C GLU A 87 15.36 3.22 -16.52
N LEU A 88 15.28 1.90 -16.34
CA LEU A 88 16.43 1.02 -16.56
C LEU A 88 16.78 0.97 -18.05
N THR A 89 18.09 0.95 -18.34
CA THR A 89 18.61 0.79 -19.71
C THR A 89 18.11 -0.51 -20.32
N ASP A 90 17.64 -0.44 -21.57
CA ASP A 90 17.15 -1.62 -22.28
C ASP A 90 18.26 -2.67 -22.44
N GLY A 91 17.93 -3.92 -22.10
CA GLY A 91 18.88 -5.03 -22.14
C GLY A 91 18.34 -6.26 -21.41
N GLY A 92 19.08 -7.38 -21.51
CA GLY A 92 18.66 -8.66 -20.89
C GLY A 92 18.44 -8.56 -19.37
N GLY A 93 19.21 -7.72 -18.67
CA GLY A 93 19.07 -7.49 -17.23
C GLY A 93 17.74 -6.82 -16.85
N LYS A 94 17.29 -5.82 -17.62
CA LYS A 94 15.99 -5.16 -17.44
C LYS A 94 14.85 -6.16 -17.64
N THR A 95 14.90 -6.93 -18.73
CA THR A 95 13.88 -7.94 -19.03
C THR A 95 13.79 -8.99 -17.93
N ALA A 96 14.93 -9.49 -17.44
CA ALA A 96 14.96 -10.45 -16.33
C ALA A 96 14.31 -9.88 -15.06
N LEU A 97 14.64 -8.63 -14.71
CA LEU A 97 14.06 -7.96 -13.55
C LEU A 97 12.54 -7.77 -13.67
N ILE A 98 12.06 -7.33 -14.83
CA ILE A 98 10.62 -7.18 -15.11
C ILE A 98 9.89 -8.52 -14.98
N VAL A 99 10.47 -9.61 -15.50
CA VAL A 99 9.88 -10.94 -15.38
C VAL A 99 9.85 -11.40 -13.92
N CYS A 100 10.95 -11.24 -13.18
CA CYS A 100 10.99 -11.57 -11.75
C CYS A 100 9.96 -10.75 -10.95
N TYR A 101 9.84 -9.46 -11.24
CA TYR A 101 8.85 -8.58 -10.61
C TYR A 101 7.41 -9.03 -10.94
N ALA A 102 7.13 -9.36 -12.20
CA ALA A 102 5.81 -9.86 -12.61
C ALA A 102 5.43 -11.17 -11.90
N ILE A 103 6.38 -12.11 -11.77
CA ILE A 103 6.18 -13.36 -10.99
C ILE A 103 5.93 -13.03 -9.52
N SER A 104 6.74 -12.15 -8.93
CA SER A 104 6.59 -11.73 -7.52
C SER A 104 5.21 -11.15 -7.25
N VAL A 105 4.76 -10.17 -8.06
CA VAL A 105 3.42 -9.57 -7.93
C VAL A 105 2.32 -10.61 -8.12
N GLY A 106 2.48 -11.52 -9.09
CA GLY A 106 1.55 -12.63 -9.31
C GLY A 106 1.42 -13.56 -8.10
N CYS A 107 2.52 -13.83 -7.39
CA CYS A 107 2.53 -14.62 -6.15
C CYS A 107 1.98 -13.85 -4.94
N VAL A 108 2.15 -12.52 -4.90
CA VAL A 108 1.66 -11.67 -3.79
C VAL A 108 0.14 -11.47 -3.86
N TYR A 109 -0.45 -11.36 -5.05
CA TYR A 109 -1.89 -11.17 -5.23
C TYR A 109 -2.78 -12.17 -4.43
N PRO A 110 -2.59 -13.51 -4.53
CA PRO A 110 -3.41 -14.44 -3.77
C PRO A 110 -3.25 -14.29 -2.25
N LEU A 111 -2.08 -13.87 -1.78
CA LEU A 111 -1.80 -13.68 -0.35
C LEU A 111 -2.56 -12.46 0.20
N THR A 112 -2.60 -11.35 -0.55
CA THR A 112 -3.26 -10.12 -0.11
C THR A 112 -4.78 -10.17 -0.23
N ILE A 113 -5.30 -10.86 -1.24
CA ILE A 113 -6.77 -10.97 -1.46
C ILE A 113 -7.44 -12.02 -0.56
N TYR A 114 -6.67 -12.97 -0.03
CA TYR A 114 -7.18 -14.06 0.83
C TYR A 114 -8.04 -13.58 2.03
N PRO A 115 -7.57 -12.65 2.89
CA PRO A 115 -8.39 -12.17 4.02
C PRO A 115 -9.69 -11.51 3.55
N THR A 116 -9.63 -10.77 2.44
CA THR A 116 -10.79 -10.12 1.83
C THR A 116 -11.82 -11.16 1.39
N TYR A 117 -11.41 -12.21 0.68
CA TYR A 117 -12.33 -13.28 0.30
C TYR A 117 -12.89 -14.02 1.49
N ASN A 118 -12.09 -14.31 2.52
CA ASN A 118 -12.58 -14.99 3.71
C ASN A 118 -13.69 -14.19 4.41
N ILE A 119 -13.48 -12.87 4.58
CA ILE A 119 -14.46 -11.98 5.22
C ILE A 119 -15.73 -11.85 4.36
N LEU A 120 -15.59 -11.61 3.05
CA LEU A 120 -16.74 -11.44 2.15
C LEU A 120 -17.55 -12.72 2.01
N GLU A 121 -16.88 -13.87 1.90
CA GLU A 121 -17.57 -15.15 1.78
C GLU A 121 -18.33 -15.54 3.04
N GLN A 122 -17.78 -15.25 4.23
CA GLN A 122 -18.48 -15.48 5.50
C GLN A 122 -19.72 -14.60 5.65
N ARG A 123 -19.68 -13.37 5.11
CA ARG A 123 -20.80 -12.43 5.14
C ARG A 123 -21.90 -12.78 4.13
N ILE A 124 -21.52 -13.12 2.90
CA ILE A 124 -22.45 -13.31 1.77
C ILE A 124 -22.98 -14.76 1.73
N PHE A 125 -22.14 -15.75 2.04
CA PHE A 125 -22.47 -17.16 1.89
C PHE A 125 -22.56 -17.87 3.25
N THR A 126 -23.55 -17.51 4.05
CA THR A 126 -23.84 -18.11 5.37
C THR A 126 -24.52 -19.49 5.29
N GLN A 127 -25.03 -19.86 4.11
CA GLN A 127 -25.74 -21.11 3.85
C GLN A 127 -24.82 -22.36 3.94
N PRO A 128 -25.38 -23.55 4.24
CA PRO A 128 -24.64 -24.80 4.28
C PRO A 128 -23.98 -25.15 2.94
N TYR A 129 -23.03 -26.09 2.96
CA TYR A 129 -22.27 -26.47 1.78
C TYR A 129 -23.19 -27.03 0.66
N SER A 130 -23.07 -26.47 -0.54
CA SER A 130 -23.72 -26.97 -1.76
C SER A 130 -22.80 -26.76 -2.97
N LEU A 131 -22.98 -27.58 -4.02
CA LEU A 131 -22.25 -27.42 -5.28
C LEU A 131 -22.52 -26.05 -5.93
N GLN A 132 -23.76 -25.57 -5.85
CA GLN A 132 -24.14 -24.24 -6.31
C GLN A 132 -23.37 -23.14 -5.57
N ARG A 133 -23.21 -23.24 -4.24
CA ARG A 133 -22.41 -22.30 -3.44
C ARG A 133 -20.93 -22.31 -3.84
N LYS A 134 -20.36 -23.47 -4.15
CA LYS A 134 -18.96 -23.57 -4.61
C LYS A 134 -18.75 -22.78 -5.91
N TRP A 135 -19.63 -22.97 -6.89
CA TRP A 135 -19.56 -22.23 -8.16
C TRP A 135 -19.85 -20.74 -7.98
N LEU A 136 -20.82 -20.38 -7.13
CA LEU A 136 -21.14 -18.98 -6.85
C LEU A 136 -19.98 -18.23 -6.17
N LYS A 137 -19.24 -18.89 -5.26
CA LYS A 137 -17.98 -18.36 -4.71
C LYS A 137 -16.93 -18.14 -5.79
N ASN A 138 -16.78 -19.09 -6.72
CA ASN A 138 -15.81 -18.95 -7.80
C ASN A 138 -16.18 -17.81 -8.77
N ILE A 139 -17.46 -17.67 -9.10
CA ILE A 139 -17.99 -16.55 -9.91
C ILE A 139 -17.74 -15.22 -9.19
N PHE A 140 -17.98 -15.16 -7.88
CA PHE A 140 -17.70 -13.97 -7.08
C PHE A 140 -16.21 -13.59 -7.11
N ARG A 141 -15.31 -14.55 -6.91
CA ARG A 141 -13.85 -14.34 -7.00
C ARG A 141 -13.42 -13.90 -8.39
N LEU A 142 -13.99 -14.49 -9.44
CA LEU A 142 -13.74 -14.09 -10.82
C LEU A 142 -14.21 -12.66 -11.06
N ALA A 143 -15.41 -12.29 -10.62
CA ALA A 143 -15.96 -10.95 -10.78
C ALA A 143 -15.08 -9.88 -10.10
N VAL A 144 -14.66 -10.11 -8.85
CA VAL A 144 -13.78 -9.19 -8.11
C VAL A 144 -12.42 -9.06 -8.81
N THR A 145 -11.83 -10.17 -9.23
CA THR A 145 -10.52 -10.16 -9.90
C THR A 145 -10.60 -9.48 -11.26
N THR A 146 -11.64 -9.75 -12.06
CA THR A 146 -11.86 -9.09 -13.35
C THR A 146 -12.06 -7.59 -13.18
N ALA A 147 -12.84 -7.15 -12.18
CA ALA A 147 -13.00 -5.73 -11.89
C ALA A 147 -11.67 -5.05 -11.52
N ALA A 148 -10.82 -5.71 -10.73
CA ALA A 148 -9.49 -5.22 -10.39
C ALA A 148 -8.58 -5.11 -11.63
N VAL A 149 -8.60 -6.09 -12.52
CA VAL A 149 -7.84 -6.07 -13.79
C VAL A 149 -8.33 -4.95 -14.71
N SER A 150 -9.65 -4.76 -14.84
CA SER A 150 -10.22 -3.66 -15.61
C SER A 150 -9.81 -2.29 -15.05
N LEU A 151 -9.81 -2.14 -13.72
CA LEU A 151 -9.36 -0.92 -13.06
C LEU A 151 -7.86 -0.68 -13.30
N ALA A 152 -7.03 -1.72 -13.21
CA ALA A 152 -5.60 -1.63 -13.50
C ALA A 152 -5.32 -1.21 -14.95
N TYR A 153 -6.10 -1.72 -15.91
CA TYR A 153 -5.99 -1.34 -17.32
C TYR A 153 -6.31 0.15 -17.53
N VAL A 154 -7.37 0.66 -16.90
CA VAL A 154 -7.77 2.08 -17.01
C VAL A 154 -6.79 3.00 -16.27
N ALA A 155 -6.32 2.59 -15.09
CA ALA A 155 -5.45 3.41 -14.24
C ALA A 155 -3.96 3.32 -14.63
N GLY A 156 -3.58 2.41 -15.53
CA GLY A 156 -2.18 2.11 -15.86
C GLY A 156 -1.36 3.33 -16.30
N GLY A 157 -1.97 4.28 -17.01
CA GLY A 157 -1.29 5.51 -17.45
C GLY A 157 -1.05 6.54 -16.34
N ARG A 158 -1.63 6.36 -15.14
CA ARG A 158 -1.51 7.30 -14.01
C ARG A 158 -1.40 6.53 -12.69
N VAL A 159 -0.55 5.51 -12.66
CA VAL A 159 -0.41 4.61 -11.49
C VAL A 159 -0.07 5.34 -10.19
N GLU A 160 0.79 6.37 -10.25
CA GLU A 160 1.16 7.19 -9.09
C GLU A 160 -0.07 7.86 -8.45
N MET A 161 -0.89 8.51 -9.28
CA MET A 161 -2.10 9.19 -8.85
C MET A 161 -3.12 8.21 -8.28
N PHE A 162 -3.28 7.05 -8.93
CA PHE A 162 -4.17 6.00 -8.45
C PHE A 162 -3.75 5.51 -7.05
N VAL A 163 -2.46 5.20 -6.87
CA VAL A 163 -1.90 4.74 -5.59
C VAL A 163 -2.05 5.80 -4.51
N SER A 164 -1.75 7.07 -4.81
CA SER A 164 -1.93 8.17 -3.87
C SER A 164 -3.38 8.30 -3.41
N ILE A 165 -4.36 8.25 -4.32
CA ILE A 165 -5.79 8.34 -4.01
C ILE A 165 -6.23 7.19 -3.11
N VAL A 166 -5.85 5.95 -3.47
CA VAL A 166 -6.17 4.76 -2.68
C VAL A 166 -5.57 4.87 -1.27
N GLY A 167 -4.31 5.33 -1.18
CA GLY A 167 -3.65 5.60 0.09
C GLY A 167 -4.40 6.61 0.95
N CYS A 168 -4.83 7.73 0.37
CA CYS A 168 -5.53 8.77 1.11
C CYS A 168 -6.95 8.38 1.54
N ILE A 169 -7.71 7.72 0.68
CA ILE A 169 -9.12 7.39 0.96
C ILE A 169 -9.24 6.17 1.88
N PHE A 170 -8.38 5.16 1.70
CA PHE A 170 -8.50 3.89 2.42
C PHE A 170 -7.42 3.71 3.48
N ALA A 171 -6.15 3.85 3.12
CA ALA A 171 -5.05 3.50 4.02
C ALA A 171 -4.91 4.48 5.21
N ILE A 172 -4.99 5.80 4.98
CA ILE A 172 -4.90 6.80 6.06
C ILE A 172 -6.03 6.62 7.09
N PRO A 173 -7.33 6.54 6.73
CA PRO A 173 -8.38 6.23 7.68
C PRO A 173 -8.21 4.89 8.38
N LEU A 174 -7.85 3.84 7.64
CA LEU A 174 -7.67 2.49 8.21
C LEU A 174 -6.55 2.46 9.25
N ALA A 175 -5.45 3.16 9.02
CA ALA A 175 -4.31 3.20 9.93
C ALA A 175 -4.51 4.17 11.10
N LEU A 176 -5.06 5.37 10.87
CA LEU A 176 -5.11 6.45 11.87
C LEU A 176 -6.46 6.62 12.56
N LEU A 177 -7.57 6.23 11.93
CA LEU A 177 -8.91 6.40 12.52
C LEU A 177 -9.44 5.12 13.15
N VAL A 178 -9.27 3.97 12.49
CA VAL A 178 -9.86 2.71 12.98
C VAL A 178 -9.31 2.28 14.35
N PRO A 179 -7.99 2.26 14.62
CA PRO A 179 -7.50 1.83 15.93
C PRO A 179 -7.95 2.76 17.09
N PRO A 180 -7.87 4.10 16.95
CA PRO A 180 -8.42 5.01 17.97
C PRO A 180 -9.93 4.87 18.17
N LEU A 181 -10.73 4.70 17.11
CA LEU A 181 -12.18 4.48 17.22
C LEU A 181 -12.50 3.20 17.99
N LEU A 182 -11.78 2.12 17.69
CA LEU A 182 -11.90 0.85 18.41
C LEU A 182 -11.51 1.02 19.89
N HIS A 183 -10.46 1.78 20.19
CA HIS A 183 -10.05 2.06 21.56
C HIS A 183 -11.12 2.84 22.35
N VAL A 184 -11.75 3.87 21.77
CA VAL A 184 -12.86 4.59 22.44
C VAL A 184 -14.05 3.68 22.69
N ARG A 185 -14.37 2.80 21.73
CA ARG A 185 -15.52 1.89 21.85
C ARG A 185 -15.29 0.78 22.88
N MET A 186 -14.07 0.25 22.98
CA MET A 186 -13.72 -0.78 23.96
C MET A 186 -13.45 -0.21 25.37
N PHE A 187 -12.87 0.99 25.47
CA PHE A 187 -12.49 1.60 26.75
C PHE A 187 -13.01 3.04 26.91
N PRO A 188 -14.35 3.25 26.97
CA PRO A 188 -14.96 4.59 26.94
C PRO A 188 -14.53 5.47 28.11
N ARG A 189 -14.24 4.90 29.29
CA ARG A 189 -13.80 5.63 30.49
C ARG A 189 -12.29 5.96 30.52
N ARG A 190 -11.50 5.35 29.62
CA ARG A 190 -10.04 5.59 29.49
C ARG A 190 -9.69 6.26 28.18
N ALA A 191 -10.63 6.94 27.53
CA ALA A 191 -10.36 7.70 26.30
C ALA A 191 -9.43 8.88 26.62
N VAL A 192 -8.12 8.62 26.56
CA VAL A 192 -7.04 9.57 26.84
C VAL A 192 -7.00 10.63 25.72
N VAL A 193 -6.51 11.83 26.05
CA VAL A 193 -6.19 12.92 25.11
C VAL A 193 -5.49 12.41 23.83
N ARG A 194 -4.58 11.43 23.96
CA ARG A 194 -3.87 10.79 22.84
C ARG A 194 -4.82 10.24 21.76
N THR A 195 -5.91 9.59 22.16
CA THR A 195 -6.88 9.01 21.22
C THR A 195 -7.62 10.10 20.44
N ARG A 196 -7.98 11.21 21.11
CA ARG A 196 -8.64 12.37 20.45
C ARG A 196 -7.68 13.08 19.50
N VAL A 197 -6.43 13.26 19.90
CA VAL A 197 -5.39 13.86 19.05
C VAL A 197 -5.17 13.02 17.78
N LEU A 198 -5.08 11.69 17.91
CA LEU A 198 -4.93 10.80 16.76
C LEU A 198 -6.14 10.85 15.81
N LEU A 199 -7.36 10.92 16.35
CA LEU A 199 -8.57 11.07 15.54
C LEU A 199 -8.59 12.41 14.78
N CYS A 200 -8.35 13.53 15.47
CA CYS A 200 -8.29 14.84 14.84
C CYS A 200 -7.19 14.90 13.77
N PHE A 201 -6.00 14.38 14.08
CA PHE A 201 -4.88 14.33 13.14
C PHE A 201 -5.19 13.46 11.92
N GLY A 202 -5.72 12.25 12.12
CA GLY A 202 -6.09 11.33 11.04
C GLY A 202 -7.19 11.89 10.13
N SER A 203 -8.20 12.55 10.71
CA SER A 203 -9.26 13.20 9.94
C SER A 203 -8.72 14.38 9.13
N ALA A 204 -7.89 15.23 9.74
CA ALA A 204 -7.26 16.35 9.04
C ALA A 204 -6.33 15.85 7.90
N ALA A 205 -5.49 14.85 8.18
CA ALA A 205 -4.60 14.25 7.18
C ALA A 205 -5.38 13.67 5.99
N THR A 206 -6.48 12.97 6.24
CA THR A 206 -7.35 12.42 5.18
C THR A 206 -7.95 13.54 4.34
N LEU A 207 -8.53 14.57 4.95
CA LEU A 207 -9.19 15.67 4.24
C LEU A 207 -8.22 16.51 3.41
N VAL A 208 -7.06 16.88 3.98
CA VAL A 208 -6.09 17.70 3.26
C VAL A 208 -5.47 16.92 2.11
N SER A 209 -5.12 15.64 2.31
CA SER A 209 -4.55 14.82 1.24
C SER A 209 -5.58 14.52 0.14
N MET A 210 -6.85 14.34 0.49
CA MET A 210 -7.93 14.17 -0.48
C MET A 210 -8.16 15.44 -1.30
N TRP A 211 -8.21 16.61 -0.66
CA TRP A 211 -8.37 17.88 -1.38
C TRP A 211 -7.24 18.09 -2.40
N GLN A 212 -6.01 17.79 -2.02
CA GLN A 212 -4.88 17.97 -2.93
C GLN A 212 -4.87 16.98 -4.08
N ASN A 213 -5.19 15.71 -3.84
CA ASN A 213 -5.34 14.75 -4.94
C ASN A 213 -6.46 15.16 -5.92
N VAL A 214 -7.56 15.71 -5.43
CA VAL A 214 -8.63 16.26 -6.30
C VAL A 214 -8.13 17.46 -7.09
N LYS A 215 -7.33 18.34 -6.48
CA LYS A 215 -6.71 19.49 -7.18
C LYS A 215 -5.70 19.02 -8.23
N SER A 216 -4.98 17.93 -8.00
CA SER A 216 -4.07 17.34 -8.98
C SER A 216 -4.81 16.64 -10.13
N LEU A 217 -6.11 16.33 -9.97
CA LEU A 217 -6.95 15.77 -11.03
C LEU A 217 -7.52 16.82 -11.99
N ALA A 218 -7.67 18.07 -11.52
CA ALA A 218 -8.28 19.19 -12.24
C ALA A 218 -7.23 19.98 -13.02
#